data_AF-A0A6P2FPS8-F1
#
_entry.id   AF-A0A6P2FPS8-F1
#
_cell.length_a   1.000
_cell.length_b   1.000
_cell.length_c   1.000
_cell.angle_alpha   90.00
_cell.angle_beta   90.00
_cell.angle_gamma   90.00
#
_symmetry.space_group_name_H-M   'P 1'
#
loop_
_entity.id
_entity.type
_entity.pdbx_description
1 polymer ?
#
loop_
_entity_poly.entity_id
_entity_poly.type
_entity_poly.pdbx_seq_one_letter_code
_entity_poly.pdbx_strand_id
1 'polypeptide(L)' 'MDPASGFCEGCLRTIDEIAAWSGMDDATRRSVWRAIELRADAGFLNSGGEDRP' A
#
# COMPACT_ATOMS: atom_id res chain seq x y z
N MET A 1 -9.19 -1.51 -2.73
CA MET A 1 -8.65 -1.68 -1.37
C MET A 1 -9.08 -3.05 -0.97
N ASP A 2 -8.11 -3.91 -0.72
CA ASP A 2 -8.34 -5.30 -0.41
C ASP A 2 -8.97 -5.43 0.99
N PRO A 3 -10.18 -6.01 1.10
CA PRO A 3 -10.88 -6.13 2.37
C PRO A 3 -10.21 -7.08 3.36
N ALA A 4 -9.32 -7.98 2.90
CA ALA A 4 -8.64 -8.94 3.77
C ALA A 4 -7.40 -8.34 4.46
N SER A 5 -6.63 -7.54 3.73
CA SER A 5 -5.38 -6.91 4.21
C SER A 5 -5.54 -5.45 4.62
N GLY A 6 -6.60 -4.76 4.18
CA GLY A 6 -6.79 -3.34 4.43
C GLY A 6 -5.85 -2.44 3.65
N PHE A 7 -5.19 -2.95 2.61
CA PHE A 7 -4.27 -2.18 1.76
C PHE A 7 -4.84 -1.93 0.37
N CYS A 8 -4.38 -0.86 -0.27
CA CYS A 8 -4.66 -0.61 -1.67
C CYS A 8 -3.89 -1.61 -2.55
N GLU A 9 -4.58 -2.33 -3.43
CA GLU A 9 -3.98 -3.37 -4.28
C GLU A 9 -2.94 -2.83 -5.28
N GLY A 10 -2.97 -1.52 -5.58
CA GLY A 10 -1.99 -0.90 -6.47
C GLY A 10 -0.76 -0.30 -5.77
N CYS A 11 -0.94 0.31 -4.59
CA CYS A 11 0.13 1.06 -3.92
C CYS A 11 0.48 0.55 -2.53
N LEU A 12 -0.19 -0.49 -2.05
CA LEU A 12 -0.04 -1.12 -0.73
C LEU A 12 -0.14 -0.16 0.46
N ARG A 13 -0.80 0.99 0.27
CA ARG A 13 -1.08 1.96 1.33
C ARG A 13 -2.44 1.73 1.98
N THR A 14 -2.57 2.16 3.23
CA THR A 14 -3.88 2.29 3.89
C THR A 14 -4.63 3.53 3.39
N ILE A 15 -5.95 3.61 3.64
CA ILE A 15 -6.73 4.83 3.35
C ILE A 15 -6.15 6.04 4.08
N ASP A 16 -5.73 5.87 5.34
CA ASP A 16 -5.17 6.96 6.14
C ASP A 16 -3.84 7.47 5.56
N GLU A 17 -2.97 6.56 5.12
CA GLU A 17 -1.71 6.90 4.47
C GLU A 17 -1.94 7.66 3.15
N ILE A 18 -2.99 7.31 2.40
CA ILE A 18 -3.38 8.00 1.16
C ILE A 18 -3.93 9.40 1.47
N ALA A 19 -4.85 9.50 2.43
CA ALA A 19 -5.50 10.75 2.80
C ALA A 19 -4.52 11.78 3.37
N ALA A 20 -3.55 11.34 4.19
CA ALA A 20 -2.56 12.21 4.82
C ALA A 20 -1.34 12.51 3.93
N TRP A 21 -1.18 11.84 2.78
CA TRP A 21 0.05 11.85 1.98
C TRP A 21 0.59 13.25 1.66
N SER A 22 -0.28 14.17 1.24
CA SER A 22 0.12 15.53 0.86
C SER A 22 0.68 16.34 2.03
N GLY A 23 0.22 16.07 3.26
CA GLY A 23 0.65 16.76 4.49
C GLY A 23 1.79 16.08 5.25
N MET A 24 2.17 14.86 4.87
CA MET A 24 3.29 14.15 5.50
C MET A 24 4.63 14.81 5.19
N ASP A 25 5.48 14.92 6.23
CA ASP A 25 6.88 15.28 6.06
C ASP A 25 7.68 14.13 5.42
N ASP A 26 8.91 14.44 4.99
CA ASP A 26 9.74 13.48 4.28
C ASP A 26 10.14 12.28 5.15
N ALA A 27 10.27 12.47 6.46
CA ALA A 27 10.58 11.38 7.38
C ALA A 27 9.44 10.36 7.44
N THR A 28 8.21 10.85 7.54
CA THR A 28 7.00 10.03 7.56
C THR A 28 6.80 9.34 6.20
N ARG A 29 7.00 10.06 5.10
CA ARG A 29 6.93 9.47 3.75
C ARG A 29 7.93 8.33 3.56
N ARG A 30 9.16 8.48 4.06
CA ARG A 30 10.17 7.42 4.04
C ARG A 30 9.73 6.20 4.85
N SER A 31 9.15 6.40 6.03
CA SER A 31 8.61 5.31 6.85
C SER A 31 7.49 4.55 6.12
N VAL A 32 6.57 5.27 5.46
CA VAL A 32 5.51 4.67 4.64
C VAL A 32 6.09 3.86 3.49
N TRP A 33 7.13 4.36 2.81
CA TRP A 33 7.80 3.58 1.76
C TRP A 33 8.45 2.30 2.28
N ARG A 34 9.14 2.34 3.43
CA ARG A 34 9.68 1.13 4.07
C ARG A 34 8.59 0.12 4.42
N ALA A 35 7.44 0.59 4.89
CA ALA A 35 6.30 -0.29 5.16
C ALA A 35 5.76 -0.93 3.88
N ILE A 36 5.69 -0.17 2.76
CA ILE A 36 5.29 -0.71 1.45
C ILE A 36 6.25 -1.78 0.97
N GLU A 37 7.56 -1.57 1.08
CA GLU A 37 8.58 -2.59 0.74
C GLU A 37 8.32 -3.90 1.52
N LEU A 38 8.12 -3.81 2.84
CA LEU A 38 7.84 -4.98 3.67
C LEU A 38 6.51 -5.68 3.29
N ARG A 39 5.48 -4.91 2.94
CA ARG A 39 4.18 -5.47 2.48
C ARG A 39 4.34 -6.15 1.12
N ALA A 40 5.15 -5.59 0.22
CA ALA A 40 5.44 -6.20 -1.07
C ALA A 40 6.17 -7.53 -0.91
N ASP A 41 7.19 -7.57 -0.05
CA ASP A 41 7.94 -8.78 0.29
C ASP A 41 7.06 -9.85 0.95
N ALA A 42 6.06 -9.44 1.74
CA ALA A 42 5.07 -10.34 2.34
C ALA A 42 4.09 -10.95 1.32
N GLY A 43 4.16 -10.57 0.03
CA GLY A 43 3.40 -11.18 -1.05
C GLY A 43 2.04 -10.52 -1.33
N PHE A 44 1.76 -9.34 -0.77
CA PHE A 44 0.48 -8.65 -0.98
C PHE A 44 0.27 -8.12 -2.42
N LEU A 45 1.28 -8.21 -3.29
CA LEU A 45 1.18 -7.82 -4.71
C LEU A 45 0.60 -8.92 -5.62
N ASN A 46 0.42 -10.15 -5.13
CA ASN A 46 0.14 -11.31 -6.00
C ASN A 46 -1.31 -11.80 -6.01
N SER A 47 -2.29 -10.99 -5.58
CA SER A 47 -3.69 -11.42 -5.49
C SER A 47 -4.69 -10.65 -6.36
N GLY A 48 -4.25 -9.70 -7.20
CA GLY A 48 -5.16 -8.78 -7.90
C GLY A 48 -5.02 -8.69 -9.43
N GLY A 49 -4.60 -9.76 -10.12
CA GLY A 49 -4.20 -9.66 -11.54
C GLY A 49 -4.53 -10.81 -12.48
N GLU A 50 -5.45 -11.72 -12.17
CA GLU A 50 -5.98 -12.69 -13.15
C GLU A 50 -7.51 -12.76 -13.08
N ASP A 51 -8.16 -11.76 -13.68
CA ASP A 51 -9.43 -11.93 -14.39
C ASP A 51 -9.53 -10.84 -15.45
N ARG A 52 -9.15 -11.18 -16.68
CA ARG A 52 -9.41 -10.37 -17.87
C ARG A 52 -9.86 -11.28 -19.01
N PRO A 53 -11.14 -11.24 -19.42
CA PRO A 53 -11.49 -11.38 -20.83
C PRO A 53 -11.16 -10.08 -21.60
#